data_AF-A0A1W2ALN7-F1
#
_entry.id   AF-A0A1W2ALN7-F1
#
_cell.length_a   1.000
_cell.length_b   1.000
_cell.length_c   1.000
_cell.angle_alpha   90.00
_cell.angle_beta   90.00
_cell.angle_gamma   90.00
#
_symmetry.space_group_name_H-M   'P 1'
#
loop_
_entity.id
_entity.type
_entity.pdbx_description
1 polymer ?
#
loop_
_entity_poly.entity_id
_entity_poly.type
_entity_poly.pdbx_seq_one_letter_code
_entity_poly.pdbx_strand_id
1 'polypeptide(L)'
;MGDQIVDYEGITIPTYIINLKERTERLSHILEQFKDKPEFEVHIIEAYKHEIGAVGLWESVVKVVKLAKENGDDVIIICKDDHEFTAHYSKAYLIQNIIEANEQGVAILSGGIRSFGHAVPLTANRMWVNPFESTQFIVLFKKIFDKILKYKFKDNDVADVVLAEMTSHKMTLFPFISLQRDFGYSDITSIHDEEPGHVQNMLKKTISRLETIQNVYLKYRSEV
;
A
#
# COMPACT_ATOMS: atom_id res chain seq x y z
N MET A 1 -17.13 -24.53 -10.34
CA MET A 1 -17.60 -23.43 -11.20
C MET A 1 -16.39 -22.91 -11.93
N GLY A 2 -16.37 -22.92 -13.26
CA GLY A 2 -15.20 -22.48 -14.02
C GLY A 2 -14.94 -21.00 -13.77
N ASP A 3 -13.71 -20.64 -13.41
CA ASP A 3 -13.27 -19.25 -13.34
C ASP A 3 -13.43 -18.64 -14.74
N GLN A 4 -14.45 -17.79 -14.90
CA GLN A 4 -14.46 -16.88 -16.03
C GLN A 4 -13.24 -15.98 -15.87
N ILE A 5 -12.31 -16.05 -16.83
CA ILE A 5 -11.22 -15.09 -16.91
C ILE A 5 -11.87 -13.74 -17.16
N VAL A 6 -12.03 -12.95 -16.10
CA VAL A 6 -12.47 -11.57 -16.22
C VAL A 6 -11.31 -10.82 -16.86
N ASP A 7 -11.52 -10.40 -18.10
CA ASP A 7 -10.55 -9.60 -18.81
C ASP A 7 -10.69 -8.13 -18.37
N TYR A 8 -9.63 -7.62 -17.76
CA TYR A 8 -9.53 -6.23 -17.30
C TYR A 8 -8.76 -5.37 -18.32
N GLU A 9 -8.78 -5.74 -19.60
CA GLU A 9 -8.26 -4.94 -20.71
C GLU A 9 -8.79 -3.50 -20.66
N GLY A 10 -7.90 -2.54 -20.93
CA GLY A 10 -8.21 -1.11 -20.90
C GLY A 10 -8.36 -0.47 -19.52
N ILE A 11 -8.37 -1.22 -18.42
CA ILE A 11 -8.36 -0.62 -17.07
C ILE A 11 -6.94 -0.14 -16.74
N THR A 12 -6.85 1.14 -16.39
CA THR A 12 -5.65 1.81 -15.91
C THR A 12 -5.98 2.60 -14.65
N ILE A 13 -5.07 2.59 -13.67
CA ILE A 13 -5.24 3.29 -12.39
C ILE A 13 -4.13 4.35 -12.22
N PRO A 14 -4.49 5.61 -11.92
CA PRO A 14 -3.53 6.65 -11.58
C PRO A 14 -2.64 6.21 -10.42
N THR A 15 -1.33 6.18 -10.67
CA THR A 15 -0.32 5.66 -9.76
C THR A 15 0.74 6.70 -9.52
N TYR A 16 0.74 7.26 -8.32
CA TYR A 16 1.63 8.33 -7.91
C TYR A 16 2.81 7.76 -7.13
N ILE A 17 4.00 7.85 -7.73
CA ILE A 17 5.25 7.40 -7.11
C ILE A 17 5.89 8.60 -6.42
N ILE A 18 5.98 8.54 -5.09
CA ILE A 18 6.64 9.57 -4.28
C ILE A 18 8.13 9.23 -4.19
N ASN A 19 8.97 10.14 -4.68
CA ASN A 19 10.42 9.98 -4.71
C ASN A 19 11.13 11.31 -4.43
N LEU A 20 12.19 11.29 -3.63
CA LEU A 20 13.08 12.45 -3.48
C LEU A 20 13.98 12.57 -4.71
N LYS A 21 14.15 13.78 -5.23
CA LYS A 21 14.86 14.04 -6.49
C LYS A 21 16.30 13.50 -6.50
N GLU A 22 16.96 13.53 -5.35
CA GLU A 22 18.33 13.03 -5.16
C GLU A 22 18.46 11.50 -5.17
N ARG A 23 17.38 10.75 -4.93
CA ARG A 23 17.39 9.27 -4.82
C ARG A 23 17.29 8.58 -6.18
N THR A 24 18.27 8.84 -7.05
CA THR A 24 18.26 8.37 -8.44
C THR A 24 18.26 6.84 -8.58
N GLU A 25 18.85 6.12 -7.62
CA GLU A 25 18.89 4.67 -7.57
C GLU A 25 17.54 4.06 -7.18
N ARG A 26 16.81 4.69 -6.24
CA ARG A 26 15.45 4.28 -5.86
C ARG A 26 14.45 4.61 -6.96
N LEU A 27 14.62 5.76 -7.63
CA LEU A 27 13.85 6.10 -8.83
C LEU A 27 14.05 5.06 -9.95
N SER A 28 15.30 4.65 -10.20
CA SER A 28 15.60 3.64 -11.22
C SER A 28 14.98 2.28 -10.86
N HIS A 29 15.07 1.89 -9.58
CA HIS A 29 14.45 0.67 -9.08
C HIS A 29 12.94 0.66 -9.27
N ILE A 30 12.25 1.71 -8.82
CA ILE A 30 10.79 1.74 -8.85
C ILE A 30 10.26 1.82 -10.28
N LEU A 31 10.92 2.55 -11.19
CA LEU A 31 10.54 2.57 -12.59
C LEU A 31 10.62 1.17 -13.24
N GLU A 32 11.62 0.37 -12.88
CA GLU A 32 11.70 -1.02 -13.36
C GLU A 32 10.55 -1.89 -12.82
N GLN A 33 10.09 -1.65 -11.58
CA GLN A 33 8.94 -2.39 -11.02
C GLN A 33 7.65 -2.15 -11.81
N PHE A 34 7.47 -0.97 -12.40
CA PHE A 34 6.27 -0.60 -13.17
C PHE A 34 6.43 -0.77 -14.69
N LYS A 35 7.60 -1.22 -15.14
CA LYS A 35 7.87 -1.44 -16.56
C LYS A 35 6.95 -2.53 -17.13
N ASP A 36 6.43 -2.27 -18.33
CA ASP A 36 5.53 -3.17 -19.07
C ASP A 36 4.25 -3.54 -18.31
N LYS A 37 3.75 -2.63 -17.45
CA LYS A 37 2.49 -2.77 -16.68
C LYS A 37 1.50 -1.64 -17.02
N PRO A 38 0.81 -1.72 -18.18
CA PRO A 38 -0.06 -0.65 -18.68
C PRO A 38 -1.29 -0.36 -17.80
N GLU A 39 -1.59 -1.23 -16.84
CA GLU A 39 -2.60 -1.03 -15.79
C GLU A 39 -2.26 0.10 -14.80
N PHE A 40 -1.03 0.63 -14.82
CA PHE A 40 -0.62 1.76 -14.00
C PHE A 40 -0.31 2.99 -14.86
N GLU A 41 -1.05 4.08 -14.65
CA GLU A 41 -0.67 5.38 -15.16
C GLU A 41 0.32 6.02 -14.19
N VAL A 42 1.62 5.85 -14.47
CA VAL A 42 2.68 6.26 -13.56
C VAL A 42 2.93 7.76 -13.63
N HIS A 43 2.79 8.44 -12.49
CA HIS A 43 3.17 9.82 -12.26
C HIS A 43 4.27 9.90 -11.21
N ILE A 44 5.44 10.43 -11.58
CA ILE A 44 6.51 10.68 -10.62
C ILE A 44 6.26 12.00 -9.89
N ILE A 45 6.14 11.93 -8.57
CA ILE A 45 5.90 13.06 -7.71
C ILE A 45 7.17 13.34 -6.90
N GLU A 46 7.76 14.50 -7.15
CA GLU A 46 8.84 15.01 -6.31
C GLU A 46 8.31 15.17 -4.88
N ALA A 47 8.91 14.40 -3.97
CA ALA A 47 8.60 14.39 -2.55
C ALA A 47 9.04 15.71 -1.90
N TYR A 48 8.28 16.19 -0.92
CA TYR A 48 8.68 17.33 -0.11
C TYR A 48 9.86 16.96 0.77
N LYS A 49 10.92 17.75 0.64
CA LYS A 49 12.08 17.66 1.53
C LYS A 49 11.79 18.44 2.80
N HIS A 50 11.85 17.75 3.94
CA HIS A 50 11.63 18.31 5.26
C HIS A 50 12.69 17.77 6.22
N GLU A 51 12.99 18.50 7.29
CA GLU A 51 13.95 18.06 8.34
C GLU A 51 13.48 16.80 9.06
N ILE A 52 12.16 16.64 9.19
CA ILE A 52 11.49 15.43 9.66
C ILE A 52 10.91 14.70 8.44
N GLY A 53 11.51 13.58 8.03
CA GLY A 53 11.10 12.87 6.82
C GLY A 53 9.67 12.34 6.86
N ALA A 54 9.11 12.03 8.04
CA ALA A 54 7.70 11.67 8.20
C ALA A 54 6.75 12.81 7.78
N VAL A 55 7.09 14.06 8.11
CA VAL A 55 6.34 15.26 7.70
C VAL A 55 6.43 15.44 6.19
N GLY A 56 7.63 15.36 5.62
CA GLY A 56 7.84 15.46 4.16
C GLY A 56 7.07 14.39 3.37
N LEU A 57 7.02 13.15 3.88
CA LEU A 57 6.19 12.09 3.31
C LEU A 57 4.69 12.45 3.38
N TRP A 58 4.20 12.91 4.52
CA TRP A 58 2.79 13.28 4.66
C TRP A 58 2.39 14.43 3.74
N GLU A 59 3.21 15.47 3.63
CA GLU A 59 2.97 16.58 2.70
C GLU A 59 2.92 16.09 1.24
N SER A 60 3.75 15.10 0.90
CA SER A 60 3.75 14.48 -0.42
C SER A 60 2.47 13.70 -0.67
N VAL A 61 1.97 12.95 0.32
CA VAL A 61 0.67 12.28 0.27
C VAL A 61 -0.47 13.29 0.10
N VAL A 62 -0.44 14.41 0.84
CA VAL A 62 -1.44 15.48 0.70
C VAL A 62 -1.42 16.09 -0.71
N LYS A 63 -0.25 16.34 -1.28
CA LYS A 63 -0.11 16.83 -2.66
C LYS A 63 -0.71 15.86 -3.67
N VAL A 64 -0.43 14.56 -3.53
CA VAL A 64 -1.02 13.52 -4.38
C VAL A 64 -2.54 13.49 -4.27
N VAL A 65 -3.08 13.51 -3.05
CA VAL A 65 -4.54 13.46 -2.83
C VAL A 65 -5.24 14.73 -3.35
N LYS A 66 -4.59 15.89 -3.29
CA LYS A 66 -5.11 17.12 -3.93
C LYS A 66 -5.18 16.95 -5.45
N LEU A 67 -4.10 16.51 -6.08
CA LEU A 67 -4.05 16.28 -7.53
C LEU A 67 -5.12 15.27 -7.98
N ALA A 68 -5.24 14.15 -7.26
CA ALA A 68 -6.27 13.15 -7.52
C ALA A 68 -7.69 13.72 -7.44
N LYS A 69 -7.95 14.57 -6.44
CA LYS A 69 -9.25 15.23 -6.28
C LYS A 69 -9.52 16.25 -7.39
N GLU A 70 -8.51 16.98 -7.83
CA GLU A 70 -8.58 17.93 -8.95
C GLU A 70 -8.84 17.24 -10.29
N ASN A 71 -8.24 16.07 -10.50
CA ASN A 71 -8.45 15.20 -11.67
C ASN A 71 -9.82 14.51 -11.67
N GLY A 72 -10.51 14.49 -10.51
CA GLY A 72 -11.78 13.77 -10.35
C GLY A 72 -11.61 12.27 -10.15
N ASP A 73 -10.43 11.81 -9.75
CA ASP A 73 -10.13 10.39 -9.55
C ASP A 73 -10.94 9.81 -8.38
N ASP A 74 -11.56 8.64 -8.61
CA ASP A 74 -12.31 7.91 -7.59
C ASP A 74 -11.44 6.89 -6.83
N VAL A 75 -10.34 6.45 -7.46
CA VAL A 75 -9.37 5.51 -6.92
C VAL A 75 -7.98 5.88 -7.42
N ILE A 76 -6.99 5.87 -6.53
CA ILE A 76 -5.58 6.11 -6.87
C ILE A 76 -4.69 5.12 -6.15
N ILE A 77 -3.48 4.95 -6.66
CA ILE A 77 -2.40 4.24 -5.98
C ILE A 77 -1.36 5.28 -5.55
N ILE A 78 -0.99 5.22 -4.27
CA ILE A 78 0.21 5.90 -3.77
C ILE A 78 1.27 4.83 -3.57
N CYS A 79 2.43 5.06 -4.17
CA CYS A 79 3.56 4.16 -4.12
C CYS A 79 4.81 4.90 -3.65
N LYS A 80 5.61 4.28 -2.80
CA LYS A 80 6.94 4.78 -2.43
C LYS A 80 7.99 4.19 -3.37
N ASP A 81 9.09 4.91 -3.51
CA ASP A 81 10.30 4.52 -4.23
C ASP A 81 11.00 3.23 -3.69
N ASP A 82 10.56 2.67 -2.56
CA ASP A 82 11.02 1.39 -1.99
C ASP A 82 10.06 0.21 -2.19
N HIS A 83 9.02 0.35 -3.00
CA HIS A 83 8.13 -0.76 -3.34
C HIS A 83 8.80 -1.76 -4.28
N GLU A 84 8.60 -3.06 -4.02
CA GLU A 84 8.95 -4.16 -4.91
C GLU A 84 7.74 -5.10 -5.06
N PHE A 85 7.42 -5.49 -6.31
CA PHE A 85 6.36 -6.46 -6.58
C PHE A 85 6.78 -7.87 -6.18
N THR A 86 5.86 -8.64 -5.60
CA THR A 86 6.07 -10.08 -5.37
C THR A 86 5.69 -10.91 -6.59
N ALA A 87 6.04 -12.20 -6.56
CA ALA A 87 5.56 -13.17 -7.54
C ALA A 87 4.02 -13.38 -7.53
N HIS A 88 3.31 -12.90 -6.50
CA HIS A 88 1.85 -12.99 -6.42
C HIS A 88 1.14 -11.82 -7.11
N TYR A 89 1.90 -10.82 -7.58
CA TYR A 89 1.34 -9.77 -8.39
C TYR A 89 0.85 -10.32 -9.74
N SER A 90 -0.38 -9.99 -10.10
CA SER A 90 -0.85 -9.98 -11.48
C SER A 90 -1.88 -8.87 -11.66
N LYS A 91 -2.02 -8.36 -12.89
CA LYS A 91 -3.05 -7.38 -13.23
C LYS A 91 -4.44 -7.83 -12.79
N ALA A 92 -4.82 -9.06 -13.14
CA ALA A 92 -6.13 -9.60 -12.78
C ALA A 92 -6.34 -9.67 -11.26
N TYR A 93 -5.34 -10.15 -10.52
CA TYR A 93 -5.42 -10.20 -9.06
C TYR A 93 -5.55 -8.81 -8.44
N LEU A 94 -4.75 -7.83 -8.88
CA LEU A 94 -4.83 -6.47 -8.37
C LEU A 94 -6.20 -5.84 -8.64
N ILE A 95 -6.60 -5.80 -9.92
CA ILE A 95 -7.80 -5.07 -10.34
C ILE A 95 -9.06 -5.69 -9.74
N GLN A 96 -9.17 -7.02 -9.73
CA GLN A 96 -10.28 -7.71 -9.08
C GLN A 96 -10.39 -7.32 -7.61
N ASN A 97 -9.27 -7.36 -6.87
CA ASN A 97 -9.30 -7.03 -5.46
C ASN A 97 -9.58 -5.56 -5.18
N ILE A 98 -9.19 -4.63 -6.07
CA ILE A 98 -9.56 -3.21 -5.95
C ILE A 98 -11.06 -3.01 -6.13
N ILE A 99 -11.66 -3.61 -7.17
CA ILE A 99 -13.10 -3.52 -7.46
C ILE A 99 -13.89 -4.08 -6.26
N GLU A 100 -13.60 -5.31 -5.86
CA GLU A 100 -14.35 -5.97 -4.78
C GLU A 100 -14.12 -5.28 -3.42
N ALA A 101 -12.94 -4.71 -3.17
CA ALA A 101 -12.70 -3.91 -1.97
C ALA A 101 -13.56 -2.64 -1.97
N ASN A 102 -13.69 -1.96 -3.11
CA ASN A 102 -14.55 -0.78 -3.22
C ASN A 102 -16.02 -1.13 -2.94
N GLU A 103 -16.51 -2.23 -3.52
CA GLU A 103 -17.86 -2.77 -3.29
C GLU A 103 -18.10 -3.09 -1.80
N GLN A 104 -17.07 -3.57 -1.10
CA GLN A 104 -17.09 -3.81 0.35
C GLN A 104 -16.91 -2.55 1.20
N GLY A 105 -16.89 -1.37 0.59
CA GLY A 105 -16.82 -0.11 1.32
C GLY A 105 -15.42 0.26 1.82
N VAL A 106 -14.36 -0.41 1.37
CA VAL A 106 -12.97 -0.11 1.76
C VAL A 106 -12.60 1.32 1.41
N ALA A 107 -11.84 1.97 2.30
CA ALA A 107 -11.28 3.30 2.14
C ALA A 107 -9.77 3.26 1.85
N ILE A 108 -9.07 2.27 2.41
CA ILE A 108 -7.63 2.01 2.20
C ILE A 108 -7.42 0.52 1.98
N LEU A 109 -6.79 0.15 0.86
CA LEU A 109 -6.35 -1.22 0.59
C LEU A 109 -4.82 -1.25 0.46
N SER A 110 -4.13 -1.99 1.33
CA SER A 110 -2.68 -2.14 1.25
C SER A 110 -2.28 -3.34 0.38
N GLY A 111 -1.25 -3.16 -0.45
CA GLY A 111 -0.66 -4.25 -1.23
C GLY A 111 0.25 -5.18 -0.42
N GLY A 112 0.68 -4.71 0.76
CA GLY A 112 1.47 -5.46 1.73
C GLY A 112 1.85 -4.61 2.93
N ILE A 113 1.96 -5.24 4.10
CA ILE A 113 2.19 -4.55 5.38
C ILE A 113 3.36 -5.19 6.13
N ARG A 114 4.09 -4.38 6.90
CA ARG A 114 5.25 -4.84 7.69
C ARG A 114 4.84 -5.41 9.03
N SER A 115 3.79 -4.87 9.64
CA SER A 115 3.22 -5.35 10.90
C SER A 115 1.71 -5.11 10.96
N PHE A 116 1.05 -5.80 11.88
CA PHE A 116 -0.34 -5.55 12.25
C PHE A 116 -0.62 -5.98 13.69
N GLY A 117 -1.62 -5.35 14.31
CA GLY A 117 -2.19 -5.79 15.58
C GLY A 117 -3.11 -7.00 15.39
N HIS A 118 -4.27 -6.76 14.79
CA HIS A 118 -5.32 -7.74 14.53
C HIS A 118 -5.55 -7.93 13.02
N ALA A 119 -5.92 -9.15 12.62
CA ALA A 119 -6.33 -9.47 11.26
C ALA A 119 -7.56 -10.37 11.28
N VAL A 120 -8.54 -10.08 10.42
CA VAL A 120 -9.74 -10.89 10.21
C VAL A 120 -9.89 -11.14 8.70
N PRO A 121 -9.83 -12.40 8.23
CA PRO A 121 -10.00 -12.72 6.82
C PRO A 121 -11.45 -12.52 6.41
N LEU A 122 -11.65 -11.77 5.33
CA LEU A 122 -12.98 -11.47 4.78
C LEU A 122 -13.20 -12.21 3.46
N THR A 123 -12.14 -12.43 2.70
CA THR A 123 -12.14 -13.28 1.50
C THR A 123 -10.90 -14.16 1.47
N ALA A 124 -10.77 -14.98 0.43
CA ALA A 124 -9.55 -15.75 0.19
C ALA A 124 -8.31 -14.85 0.05
N ASN A 125 -8.48 -13.61 -0.44
CA ASN A 125 -7.38 -12.75 -0.87
C ASN A 125 -7.28 -11.41 -0.09
N ARG A 126 -8.20 -11.14 0.84
CA ARG A 126 -8.26 -9.88 1.60
C ARG A 126 -8.55 -10.11 3.07
N MET A 127 -7.83 -9.37 3.91
CA MET A 127 -8.04 -9.36 5.34
C MET A 127 -8.27 -7.94 5.83
N TRP A 128 -9.26 -7.76 6.69
CA TRP A 128 -9.33 -6.58 7.54
C TRP A 128 -8.15 -6.59 8.52
N VAL A 129 -7.50 -5.45 8.72
CA VAL A 129 -6.34 -5.33 9.62
C VAL A 129 -6.42 -4.07 10.48
N ASN A 130 -5.95 -4.13 11.73
CA ASN A 130 -5.89 -2.95 12.62
C ASN A 130 -4.92 -3.09 13.82
N PRO A 131 -4.09 -2.07 14.11
CA PRO A 131 -3.51 -1.16 13.12
C PRO A 131 -2.66 -1.95 12.10
N PHE A 132 -2.20 -1.30 11.04
CA PHE A 132 -1.17 -1.84 10.15
C PHE A 132 -0.02 -0.84 10.02
N GLU A 133 1.16 -1.35 9.68
CA GLU A 133 2.35 -0.51 9.40
C GLU A 133 2.89 -0.77 7.99
N SER A 134 3.59 0.24 7.47
CA SER A 134 4.09 0.39 6.11
C SER A 134 3.05 0.74 5.04
N THR A 135 3.44 1.67 4.17
CA THR A 135 2.59 2.32 3.14
C THR A 135 3.30 2.40 1.78
N GLN A 136 4.22 1.47 1.49
CA GLN A 136 4.97 1.44 0.23
C GLN A 136 4.09 1.24 -1.01
N PHE A 137 2.92 0.60 -0.85
CA PHE A 137 1.91 0.48 -1.89
C PHE A 137 0.52 0.46 -1.26
N ILE A 138 -0.23 1.55 -1.45
CA ILE A 138 -1.60 1.67 -0.94
C ILE A 138 -2.54 2.16 -2.05
N VAL A 139 -3.71 1.55 -2.11
CA VAL A 139 -4.83 2.01 -2.92
C VAL A 139 -5.73 2.85 -2.02
N LEU A 140 -6.00 4.09 -2.43
CA LEU A 140 -6.89 5.01 -1.74
C LEU A 140 -8.15 5.21 -2.56
N PHE A 141 -9.29 5.01 -1.91
CA PHE A 141 -10.60 5.31 -2.50
C PHE A 141 -11.03 6.71 -2.08
N LYS A 142 -11.66 7.47 -2.98
CA LYS A 142 -12.07 8.87 -2.79
C LYS A 142 -12.71 9.21 -1.45
N LYS A 143 -13.44 8.28 -0.83
CA LYS A 143 -14.05 8.43 0.50
C LYS A 143 -13.05 8.78 1.62
N ILE A 144 -11.75 8.50 1.46
CA ILE A 144 -10.70 8.84 2.44
C ILE A 144 -10.04 10.19 2.15
N PHE A 145 -10.15 10.74 0.94
CA PHE A 145 -9.38 11.89 0.50
C PHE A 145 -9.60 13.11 1.40
N ASP A 146 -10.86 13.45 1.68
CA ASP A 146 -11.18 14.61 2.52
C ASP A 146 -10.68 14.46 3.96
N LYS A 147 -10.59 13.23 4.48
CA LYS A 147 -10.01 13.01 5.81
C LYS A 147 -8.51 13.25 5.80
N ILE A 148 -7.81 12.78 4.76
CA ILE A 148 -6.37 13.05 4.57
C ILE A 148 -6.12 14.56 4.45
N LEU A 149 -6.88 15.26 3.61
CA LEU A 149 -6.70 16.70 3.37
C LEU A 149 -6.99 17.57 4.59
N LYS A 150 -7.88 17.13 5.50
CA LYS A 150 -8.26 17.87 6.72
C LYS A 150 -7.36 17.55 7.91
N TYR A 151 -6.61 16.45 7.86
CA TYR A 151 -5.77 16.03 8.98
C TYR A 151 -4.60 16.99 9.18
N LYS A 152 -4.42 17.45 10.42
CA LYS A 152 -3.31 18.33 10.81
C LYS A 152 -2.18 17.45 11.35
N PHE A 153 -1.24 17.12 10.49
CA PHE A 153 -0.09 16.29 10.82
C PHE A 153 0.85 17.00 11.79
N LYS A 154 1.33 16.26 12.79
CA LYS A 154 2.25 16.74 13.81
C LYS A 154 3.65 16.22 13.55
N ASP A 155 4.64 16.91 14.12
CA ASP A 155 6.06 16.55 14.00
C ASP A 155 6.39 15.16 14.53
N ASN A 156 5.57 14.63 15.44
CA ASN A 156 5.70 13.29 16.02
C ASN A 156 4.75 12.25 15.43
N ASP A 157 3.96 12.62 14.41
CA ASP A 157 3.10 11.68 13.71
C ASP A 157 3.91 10.82 12.73
N VAL A 158 3.43 9.60 12.46
CA VAL A 158 3.96 8.72 11.43
C VAL A 158 2.82 8.39 10.45
N ALA A 159 3.10 8.47 9.15
CA ALA A 159 2.07 8.45 8.11
C ALA A 159 1.23 7.16 8.11
N ASP A 160 1.84 6.01 8.32
CA ASP A 160 1.14 4.71 8.37
C ASP A 160 0.24 4.59 9.61
N VAL A 161 0.73 5.02 10.78
CA VAL A 161 -0.07 5.10 12.02
C VAL A 161 -1.29 6.00 11.82
N VAL A 162 -1.08 7.21 11.31
CA VAL A 162 -2.17 8.16 11.03
C VAL A 162 -3.20 7.57 10.07
N LEU A 163 -2.76 6.95 8.97
CA LEU A 163 -3.66 6.32 8.00
C LEU A 163 -4.42 5.13 8.61
N ALA A 164 -3.77 4.32 9.43
CA ALA A 164 -4.39 3.19 10.11
C ALA A 164 -5.48 3.66 11.10
N GLU A 165 -5.27 4.77 11.79
CA GLU A 165 -6.24 5.33 12.75
C GLU A 165 -7.39 6.10 12.09
N MET A 166 -7.17 6.64 10.89
CA MET A 166 -8.14 7.51 10.19
C MET A 166 -9.45 6.80 9.78
N THR A 167 -9.42 5.46 9.66
CA THR A 167 -10.57 4.66 9.25
C THR A 167 -10.51 3.21 9.72
N SER A 168 -11.65 2.62 10.08
CA SER A 168 -11.80 1.17 10.26
C SER A 168 -12.00 0.43 8.94
N HIS A 169 -12.32 1.12 7.84
CA HIS A 169 -12.58 0.55 6.51
C HIS A 169 -11.26 0.35 5.77
N LYS A 170 -10.44 -0.55 6.28
CA LYS A 170 -9.10 -0.83 5.76
C LYS A 170 -8.85 -2.32 5.65
N MET A 171 -8.20 -2.72 4.58
CA MET A 171 -7.84 -4.11 4.31
C MET A 171 -6.40 -4.18 3.80
N THR A 172 -5.81 -5.36 3.89
CA THR A 172 -4.58 -5.72 3.18
C THR A 172 -4.85 -6.89 2.25
N LEU A 173 -4.16 -6.92 1.11
CA LEU A 173 -4.10 -8.09 0.26
C LEU A 173 -3.33 -9.20 0.97
N PHE A 174 -3.74 -10.45 0.79
CA PHE A 174 -2.91 -11.59 1.16
C PHE A 174 -3.23 -12.78 0.23
N PRO A 175 -2.29 -13.32 -0.56
CA PRO A 175 -0.85 -13.03 -0.53
C PRO A 175 -0.51 -11.59 -0.93
N PHE A 176 0.58 -11.07 -0.36
CA PHE A 176 1.06 -9.72 -0.65
C PHE A 176 1.51 -9.60 -2.09
N ILE A 177 1.18 -8.49 -2.73
CA ILE A 177 1.74 -8.10 -4.03
C ILE A 177 2.91 -7.13 -3.89
N SER A 178 3.08 -6.54 -2.71
CA SER A 178 4.08 -5.52 -2.46
C SER A 178 4.90 -5.85 -1.22
N LEU A 179 6.21 -5.74 -1.36
CA LEU A 179 7.15 -5.69 -0.25
C LEU A 179 7.87 -4.34 -0.25
N GLN A 180 8.46 -4.01 0.90
CA GLN A 180 9.37 -2.89 1.03
C GLN A 180 10.80 -3.39 0.85
N ARG A 181 11.47 -2.91 -0.19
CA ARG A 181 12.90 -3.16 -0.43
C ARG A 181 13.73 -2.35 0.55
N ASP A 182 14.72 -3.00 1.13
CA ASP A 182 15.69 -2.37 2.01
C ASP A 182 16.86 -1.81 1.17
N PHE A 183 17.04 -0.49 1.22
CA PHE A 183 18.16 0.23 0.60
C PHE A 183 19.29 0.53 1.58
N GLY A 184 19.15 0.14 2.86
CA GLY A 184 20.12 0.37 3.93
C GLY A 184 20.02 1.75 4.59
N TYR A 185 18.95 2.52 4.31
CA TYR A 185 18.70 3.82 4.94
C TYR A 185 17.20 4.21 4.88
N SER A 186 16.73 5.00 5.85
CA SER A 186 15.37 5.57 5.86
C SER A 186 15.28 6.92 6.57
N ASP A 187 14.85 7.96 5.86
CA ASP A 187 14.64 9.30 6.45
C ASP A 187 13.35 9.40 7.30
N ILE A 188 12.54 8.33 7.38
CA ILE A 188 11.20 8.37 8.03
C ILE A 188 11.29 7.92 9.49
N THR A 189 12.17 6.97 9.81
CA THR A 189 12.29 6.39 11.16
C THR A 189 13.74 5.99 11.42
N SER A 190 14.41 6.67 12.35
CA SER A 190 15.78 6.37 12.77
C SER A 190 15.94 4.98 13.42
N ILE A 191 14.86 4.40 13.95
CA ILE A 191 14.85 3.10 14.65
C ILE A 191 15.22 1.94 13.71
N HIS A 192 15.05 2.09 12.40
CA HIS A 192 15.31 1.01 11.44
C HIS A 192 16.79 0.89 11.04
N ASP A 193 17.61 1.87 11.38
CA ASP A 193 19.03 1.92 11.00
C ASP A 193 19.96 1.24 12.02
N GLU A 194 19.44 0.80 13.18
CA GLU A 194 20.26 0.29 14.29
C GLU A 194 20.55 -1.22 14.22
N GLU A 195 19.71 -2.02 13.53
CA GLU A 195 19.90 -3.48 13.41
C GLU A 195 19.67 -4.02 11.98
N PRO A 196 20.73 -4.45 11.27
CA PRO A 196 20.59 -5.10 9.97
C PRO A 196 19.66 -6.31 10.03
N GLY A 197 18.67 -6.38 9.12
CA GLY A 197 17.74 -7.50 9.05
C GLY A 197 16.46 -7.35 9.89
N HIS A 198 16.34 -6.30 10.71
CA HIS A 198 15.18 -6.10 11.59
C HIS A 198 13.86 -5.98 10.80
N VAL A 199 13.86 -5.18 9.71
CA VAL A 199 12.69 -4.98 8.83
C VAL A 199 12.27 -6.31 8.17
N GLN A 200 13.23 -7.07 7.64
CA GLN A 200 12.99 -8.36 6.98
C GLN A 200 12.46 -9.40 7.99
N ASN A 201 12.96 -9.40 9.22
CA ASN A 201 12.49 -10.29 10.28
C ASN A 201 11.04 -9.96 10.70
N MET A 202 10.69 -8.67 10.81
CA MET A 202 9.31 -8.27 11.06
C MET A 202 8.38 -8.70 9.93
N LEU A 203 8.78 -8.49 8.68
CA LEU A 203 8.01 -8.92 7.51
C LEU A 203 7.78 -10.44 7.50
N LYS A 204 8.83 -11.25 7.75
CA LYS A 204 8.69 -12.72 7.83
C LYS A 204 7.70 -13.15 8.90
N LYS A 205 7.76 -12.54 10.09
CA LYS A 205 6.79 -12.81 11.17
C LYS A 205 5.37 -12.43 10.75
N THR A 206 5.20 -11.30 10.09
CA THR A 206 3.89 -10.83 9.60
C THR A 206 3.31 -11.77 8.55
N ILE A 207 4.09 -12.17 7.55
CA ILE A 207 3.67 -13.14 6.53
C ILE A 207 3.25 -14.45 7.20
N SER A 208 4.10 -15.03 8.06
CA SER A 208 3.79 -16.29 8.74
C SER A 208 2.49 -16.23 9.58
N ARG A 209 2.24 -15.10 10.26
CA ARG A 209 0.99 -14.88 11.00
C ARG A 209 -0.22 -14.82 10.07
N LEU A 210 -0.14 -14.10 8.95
CA LEU A 210 -1.23 -14.00 7.98
C LEU A 210 -1.48 -15.33 7.25
N GLU A 211 -0.43 -16.07 6.88
CA GLU A 211 -0.54 -17.42 6.30
C GLU A 211 -1.29 -18.35 7.23
N THR A 212 -0.95 -18.34 8.53
CA THR A 212 -1.64 -19.15 9.53
C THR A 212 -3.14 -18.81 9.58
N ILE A 213 -3.48 -17.52 9.60
CA ILE A 213 -4.86 -17.04 9.61
C ILE A 213 -5.59 -17.43 8.31
N GLN A 214 -4.95 -17.25 7.16
CA GLN A 214 -5.53 -17.59 5.85
C GLN A 214 -5.79 -19.09 5.74
N ASN A 215 -4.83 -19.93 6.16
CA ASN A 215 -4.96 -21.38 6.10
C ASN A 215 -6.13 -21.88 6.95
N VAL A 216 -6.31 -21.33 8.15
CA VAL A 216 -7.46 -21.64 9.01
C VAL A 216 -8.76 -21.22 8.32
N TYR A 217 -8.81 -20.01 7.78
CA TYR A 217 -9.99 -19.50 7.08
C TYR A 217 -10.37 -20.33 5.86
N LEU A 218 -9.41 -20.64 4.99
CA LEU A 218 -9.65 -21.43 3.78
C LEU A 218 -10.12 -22.85 4.12
N LYS A 219 -9.56 -23.46 5.16
CA LYS A 219 -9.99 -24.78 5.64
C LYS A 219 -11.47 -24.78 6.00
N TYR A 220 -11.91 -23.88 6.88
CA TYR A 220 -13.29 -23.87 7.36
C TYR A 220 -14.29 -23.18 6.42
N ARG A 221 -13.84 -22.37 5.47
CA ARG A 221 -14.70 -21.81 4.41
C ARG A 221 -15.13 -22.86 3.39
N SER A 222 -14.31 -23.88 3.15
CA SER A 222 -14.64 -24.98 2.22
C SER A 222 -15.67 -25.98 2.77
N GLU A 223 -16.02 -25.86 4.06
CA GLU A 223 -16.96 -26.74 4.76
C GLU A 223 -18.40 -26.16 4.84
N VAL A 224 -18.65 -24.99 4.22
CA VAL A 224 -19.95 -24.30 4.15
C VAL A 224 -20.36 -24.10 2.70
#